data_AF-A0A855MMQ4-F1
#
_entry.id   AF-A0A855MMQ4-F1
#
_cell.length_a   1.000
_cell.length_b   1.000
_cell.length_c   1.000
_cell.angle_alpha   90.00
_cell.angle_beta   90.00
_cell.angle_gamma   90.00
#
_symmetry.space_group_name_H-M   'P 1'
#
loop_
_entity.id
_entity.type
_entity.pdbx_description
1 polymer ?
#
loop_
_entity_poly.entity_id
_entity_poly.type
_entity_poly.pdbx_seq_one_letter_code
_entity_poly.pdbx_strand_id
1 'polypeptide(L)'
;MTTNFDMHFTKAAVKNFQGKVPIYRAPALPLGHQFSGIIYLHGCVDQKPEELILTDKDFGRVYLTEGWATRFLVEVFGNYKVLFVGYSHNDLPMEYLGRGLPPETTRFALVPEEETEK
;
A
#
# COMPACT_ATOMS: atom_id res chain seq x y z
N MET A 1 0.16 3.47 -4.32
CA MET A 1 0.03 2.13 -3.70
C MET A 1 -1.34 2.05 -3.06
N THR A 2 -1.95 0.87 -3.01
CA THR A 2 -3.24 0.63 -2.37
C THR A 2 -3.29 -0.76 -1.72
N THR A 3 -4.11 -0.90 -0.68
CA THR A 3 -4.52 -2.16 -0.06
C THR A 3 -5.92 -2.61 -0.53
N ASN A 4 -6.57 -1.84 -1.39
CA ASN A 4 -7.87 -2.21 -1.96
C ASN A 4 -7.70 -3.31 -3.00
N PHE A 5 -8.66 -4.24 -3.05
CA PHE A 5 -8.64 -5.35 -4.01
C PHE A 5 -9.29 -4.99 -5.36
N ASP A 6 -10.06 -3.91 -5.44
CA ASP A 6 -10.75 -3.50 -6.65
C ASP A 6 -9.79 -2.94 -7.73
N MET A 7 -10.27 -2.91 -8.97
CA MET A 7 -9.47 -2.47 -10.12
C MET A 7 -9.71 -1.00 -10.51
N HIS A 8 -10.28 -0.16 -9.64
CA HIS A 8 -10.65 1.21 -10.02
C HIS A 8 -9.44 2.07 -10.41
N PHE A 9 -8.32 1.99 -9.68
CA PHE A 9 -7.09 2.70 -10.05
C PHE A 9 -6.59 2.29 -11.44
N THR A 10 -6.53 0.98 -11.71
CA THR A 10 -6.10 0.46 -13.02
C THR A 10 -7.05 0.91 -14.14
N LYS A 11 -8.36 0.78 -13.94
CA LYS A 11 -9.38 1.21 -14.92
C LYS A 11 -9.30 2.71 -15.21
N ALA A 12 -9.16 3.52 -14.16
CA ALA A 12 -8.95 4.97 -14.29
C ALA A 12 -7.65 5.27 -15.02
N ALA A 13 -6.57 4.52 -14.76
CA ALA A 13 -5.30 4.74 -15.41
C ALA A 13 -5.32 4.42 -16.91
N VAL A 14 -6.00 3.34 -17.30
CA VAL A 14 -6.24 3.02 -18.72
C VAL A 14 -7.02 4.15 -19.40
N LYS A 15 -8.09 4.63 -18.77
CA LYS A 15 -8.93 5.70 -19.31
C LYS A 15 -8.20 7.03 -19.47
N ASN A 16 -7.41 7.44 -18.47
CA ASN A 16 -6.85 8.80 -18.40
C ASN A 16 -5.38 8.90 -18.86
N PHE A 17 -4.63 7.80 -18.82
CA PHE A 17 -3.19 7.78 -19.14
C PHE A 17 -2.84 6.80 -20.27
N GLN A 18 -3.81 6.41 -21.09
CA GLN A 18 -3.61 5.56 -22.28
C GLN A 18 -2.95 4.21 -21.96
N GLY A 19 -3.17 3.68 -20.74
CA GLY A 19 -2.59 2.39 -20.31
C GLY A 19 -1.07 2.40 -20.11
N LYS A 20 -0.42 3.58 -20.05
CA LYS A 20 1.04 3.69 -19.90
C LYS A 20 1.55 3.54 -18.46
N VAL A 21 0.66 3.36 -17.49
CA VAL A 21 1.01 3.27 -16.07
C VAL A 21 1.29 1.80 -15.72
N PRO A 22 2.53 1.44 -15.32
CA PRO A 22 2.83 0.08 -14.88
C PRO A 22 1.99 -0.33 -13.68
N ILE A 23 1.55 -1.58 -13.68
CA ILE A 23 0.76 -2.18 -12.59
C ILE A 23 1.59 -3.29 -11.96
N TYR A 24 1.81 -3.20 -10.65
CA TYR A 24 2.49 -4.21 -9.86
C TYR A 24 1.52 -4.78 -8.83
N ARG A 25 1.61 -6.08 -8.60
CA ARG A 25 0.68 -6.83 -7.77
C ARG A 25 1.48 -7.78 -6.89
N ALA A 26 1.09 -7.87 -5.61
CA ALA A 26 1.68 -8.85 -4.71
C ALA A 26 1.54 -10.28 -5.28
N PRO A 27 2.51 -11.17 -5.03
CA PRO A 27 3.76 -10.93 -4.28
C PRO A 27 4.89 -10.30 -5.13
N ALA A 28 4.71 -10.14 -6.45
CA ALA A 28 5.74 -9.66 -7.37
C ALA A 28 5.83 -8.12 -7.41
N LEU A 29 6.30 -7.53 -6.31
CA LEU A 29 6.48 -6.09 -6.18
C LEU A 29 7.84 -5.61 -6.70
N PRO A 30 7.95 -4.34 -7.17
CA PRO A 30 9.24 -3.73 -7.46
C PRO A 30 10.01 -3.44 -6.16
N LEU A 31 11.25 -2.96 -6.29
CA LEU A 31 12.01 -2.43 -5.15
C LEU A 31 11.26 -1.25 -4.53
N GLY A 32 11.12 -1.23 -3.21
CA GLY A 32 10.32 -0.22 -2.51
C GLY A 32 10.91 1.17 -2.60
N HIS A 33 12.23 1.28 -2.79
CA HIS A 33 12.92 2.56 -2.97
C HIS A 33 12.92 3.08 -4.42
N GLN A 34 12.44 2.30 -5.39
CA GLN A 34 12.48 2.69 -6.80
C GLN A 34 11.36 2.04 -7.62
N PHE A 35 10.26 2.76 -7.75
CA PHE A 35 9.17 2.41 -8.67
C PHE A 35 8.41 3.65 -9.16
N SER A 36 7.69 3.47 -10.27
CA SER A 36 6.68 4.41 -10.78
C SER A 36 5.53 3.59 -11.37
N GLY A 37 4.33 3.74 -10.80
CA GLY A 37 3.16 2.96 -11.18
C GLY A 37 2.17 2.72 -10.04
N ILE A 38 1.18 1.88 -10.31
CA ILE A 38 0.17 1.45 -9.32
C ILE A 38 0.65 0.15 -8.68
N ILE A 39 0.55 0.09 -7.36
CA ILE A 39 0.93 -1.08 -6.56
C ILE A 39 -0.30 -1.56 -5.80
N TYR A 40 -0.67 -2.82 -6.02
CA TYR A 40 -1.65 -3.57 -5.24
C TYR A 40 -0.92 -4.40 -4.20
N LEU A 41 -0.75 -3.83 -3.00
CA LEU A 41 0.07 -4.41 -1.93
C LEU A 41 -0.52 -5.72 -1.38
N HIS A 42 -1.85 -5.85 -1.40
CA HIS A 42 -2.58 -7.05 -0.97
C HIS A 42 -3.10 -7.89 -2.14
N GLY A 43 -2.66 -7.58 -3.35
CA GLY A 43 -3.19 -8.14 -4.58
C GLY A 43 -4.52 -7.50 -5.00
N CYS A 44 -5.16 -8.06 -6.03
CA CYS A 44 -6.45 -7.57 -6.54
C CYS A 44 -7.34 -8.71 -7.04
N VAL A 45 -8.64 -8.43 -7.21
CA VAL A 45 -9.66 -9.43 -7.62
C VAL A 45 -9.45 -10.08 -9.00
N ASP A 46 -8.48 -9.59 -9.77
CA ASP A 46 -8.07 -10.13 -11.07
C ASP A 46 -6.94 -11.17 -10.94
N GLN A 47 -6.56 -11.51 -9.70
CA GLN A 47 -5.56 -12.52 -9.35
C GLN A 47 -6.19 -13.78 -8.78
N LYS A 48 -5.36 -14.81 -8.63
CA LYS A 48 -5.78 -16.03 -7.94
C LYS A 48 -5.98 -15.74 -6.45
N PRO A 49 -6.97 -16.36 -5.77
CA PRO A 49 -7.23 -16.13 -4.36
C PRO A 49 -6.01 -16.33 -3.45
N GLU A 50 -5.12 -17.26 -3.79
CA GLU A 50 -3.92 -17.58 -3.00
C GLU A 50 -2.86 -16.47 -3.04
N GLU A 51 -2.98 -15.53 -3.98
CA GLU A 51 -2.10 -14.36 -4.10
C GLU A 51 -2.62 -13.16 -3.29
N LEU A 52 -3.84 -13.24 -2.74
CA LEU A 52 -4.45 -12.18 -1.96
C LEU A 52 -4.03 -12.23 -0.50
N ILE A 53 -3.89 -11.04 0.09
CA ILE A 53 -3.62 -10.89 1.52
C ILE A 53 -4.89 -10.35 2.17
N LEU A 54 -5.72 -11.26 2.67
CA LEU A 54 -7.05 -10.92 3.18
C LEU A 54 -7.25 -11.31 4.64
N THR A 55 -6.72 -12.46 5.05
CA THR A 55 -6.93 -12.99 6.40
C THR A 55 -5.79 -12.65 7.33
N ASP A 56 -6.04 -12.64 8.64
CA ASP A 56 -4.98 -12.46 9.66
C ASP A 56 -3.82 -13.44 9.49
N LYS A 57 -4.11 -14.65 9.00
CA LYS A 57 -3.10 -15.66 8.67
C LYS A 57 -2.21 -15.22 7.51
N ASP A 58 -2.79 -14.62 6.47
CA ASP A 58 -2.03 -14.09 5.33
C ASP A 58 -1.19 -12.88 5.76
N PHE A 59 -1.76 -11.99 6.58
CA PHE A 59 -1.04 -10.86 7.16
C PHE A 59 0.16 -11.33 7.98
N GLY A 60 -0.05 -12.25 8.94
CA GLY A 60 1.03 -12.81 9.75
C GLY A 60 2.11 -13.46 8.89
N ARG A 61 1.71 -14.24 7.88
CA ARG A 61 2.65 -14.84 6.92
C ARG A 61 3.47 -13.77 6.20
N VAL A 62 2.83 -12.79 5.55
CA VAL A 62 3.51 -11.86 4.64
C VAL A 62 4.30 -10.77 5.37
N TYR A 63 3.73 -10.21 6.45
CA TYR A 63 4.34 -9.10 7.18
C TYR A 63 5.33 -9.55 8.25
N LEU A 64 5.14 -10.74 8.84
CA LEU A 64 5.96 -11.21 9.96
C LEU A 64 6.87 -12.37 9.56
N THR A 65 6.33 -13.45 8.97
CA THR A 65 7.12 -14.65 8.67
C THR A 65 8.00 -14.49 7.43
N GLU A 66 7.43 -14.10 6.30
CA GLU A 66 8.15 -13.86 5.04
C GLU A 66 8.79 -12.46 5.01
N GLY A 67 8.13 -11.49 5.63
CA GLY A 67 8.62 -10.14 5.88
C GLY A 67 8.80 -9.27 4.64
N TRP A 68 8.43 -9.73 3.43
CA TRP A 68 8.67 -8.97 2.21
C TRP A 68 7.82 -7.69 2.14
N ALA A 69 6.57 -7.71 2.60
CA ALA A 69 5.73 -6.52 2.61
C ALA A 69 6.27 -5.47 3.58
N THR A 70 6.75 -5.90 4.75
CA THR A 70 7.39 -5.02 5.73
C THR A 70 8.63 -4.36 5.16
N ARG A 71 9.54 -5.13 4.53
CA ARG A 71 10.73 -4.57 3.87
C ARG A 71 10.37 -3.57 2.77
N PHE A 72 9.41 -3.93 1.92
CA PHE A 72 8.93 -3.07 0.84
C PHE A 72 8.42 -1.71 1.38
N LEU A 73 7.60 -1.74 2.44
CA LEU A 73 7.07 -0.53 3.06
C LEU A 73 8.17 0.32 3.69
N VAL A 74 9.09 -0.28 4.45
CA VAL A 74 10.22 0.45 5.05
C VAL A 74 10.99 1.24 3.98
N GLU A 75 11.25 0.64 2.82
CA GLU A 75 11.89 1.34 1.71
C GLU A 75 11.00 2.44 1.12
N VAL A 76 9.70 2.19 0.91
CA VAL A 76 8.78 3.21 0.39
C VAL A 76 8.79 4.46 1.27
N PHE A 77 8.62 4.28 2.59
CA PHE A 77 8.53 5.42 3.50
C PHE A 77 9.86 6.11 3.75
N GLY A 78 10.98 5.38 3.66
CA GLY A 78 12.30 5.98 3.75
C GLY A 78 12.70 6.82 2.53
N ASN A 79 12.11 6.55 1.36
CA ASN A 79 12.56 7.13 0.09
C ASN A 79 11.51 8.02 -0.60
N TYR A 80 10.24 7.97 -0.18
CA TYR A 80 9.16 8.75 -0.79
C TYR A 80 8.43 9.60 0.23
N LYS A 81 7.92 10.75 -0.24
CA LYS A 81 6.89 11.51 0.47
C LYS A 81 5.56 10.80 0.26
N VAL A 82 4.89 10.40 1.34
CA VAL A 82 3.65 9.62 1.25
C VAL A 82 2.45 10.44 1.70
N LEU A 83 1.39 10.42 0.88
CA LEU A 83 0.08 10.97 1.18
C LEU A 83 -0.92 9.82 1.33
N PHE A 84 -1.52 9.70 2.51
CA PHE A 84 -2.61 8.76 2.76
C PHE A 84 -3.94 9.40 2.39
N VAL A 85 -4.75 8.68 1.62
CA VAL A 85 -6.10 9.11 1.19
C VAL A 85 -7.06 7.95 1.38
N GLY A 86 -8.15 8.19 2.11
CA GLY A 86 -9.14 7.15 2.41
C GLY A 86 -8.65 6.13 3.46
N TYR A 87 -7.66 6.51 4.27
CA TYR A 87 -7.21 5.74 5.43
C TYR A 87 -7.60 6.45 6.72
N SER A 88 -8.02 5.67 7.72
CA SER A 88 -8.22 6.12 9.09
C SER A 88 -7.00 5.78 9.96
N HIS A 89 -6.87 6.43 11.12
CA HIS A 89 -5.81 6.17 12.09
C HIS A 89 -5.79 4.72 12.60
N ASN A 90 -6.91 4.01 12.52
CA ASN A 90 -7.05 2.62 12.98
C ASN A 90 -6.71 1.58 11.90
N ASP A 91 -6.32 1.98 10.70
CA ASP A 91 -6.01 1.01 9.66
C ASP A 91 -4.72 0.26 9.99
N LEU A 92 -4.76 -1.07 9.86
CA LEU A 92 -3.65 -1.96 10.20
C LEU A 92 -2.30 -1.51 9.60
N PRO A 93 -2.22 -1.08 8.31
CA PRO A 93 -0.99 -0.49 7.80
C PRO A 93 -0.52 0.71 8.63
N MET A 94 -1.39 1.65 9.00
CA MET A 94 -1.04 2.84 9.79
C MET A 94 -0.51 2.50 11.18
N GLU A 95 -1.06 1.49 11.86
CA GLU A 95 -0.56 1.04 13.16
C GLU A 95 0.87 0.48 13.08
N TYR A 96 1.18 -0.30 12.04
CA TYR A 96 2.54 -0.79 11.81
C TYR A 96 3.51 0.34 11.41
N LEU A 97 3.02 1.33 10.66
CA LEU A 97 3.79 2.47 10.18
C LEU A 97 4.17 3.47 11.26
N GLY A 98 3.33 3.63 12.28
CA GLY A 98 3.60 4.50 13.43
C GLY A 98 4.74 3.97 14.32
N ARG A 99 4.97 2.66 14.35
CA ARG A 99 5.91 2.02 15.28
C ARG A 99 7.24 1.58 14.65
N GLY A 100 7.29 1.38 13.32
CA GLY A 100 8.43 0.74 12.65
C GLY A 100 9.29 1.64 11.76
N LEU A 101 8.89 2.89 11.52
CA LEU A 101 9.57 3.76 10.57
C LEU A 101 10.49 4.80 11.23
N PRO A 102 11.61 5.17 10.59
CA PRO A 102 12.48 6.22 11.09
C PRO A 102 11.70 7.54 11.32
N PRO A 103 12.03 8.30 12.38
CA PRO A 103 11.33 9.54 12.71
C PRO A 103 11.40 10.61 11.60
N GLU A 104 12.42 10.55 10.74
CA GLU A 104 12.69 11.56 9.69
C GLU A 104 11.85 11.41 8.39
N THR A 105 10.73 10.67 8.43
CA THR A 105 9.92 10.41 7.23
C THR A 105 8.75 11.39 7.09
N THR A 106 8.69 12.11 5.96
CA THR A 106 7.61 13.07 5.69
C THR A 106 6.35 12.36 5.19
N ARG A 107 5.28 12.43 5.99
CA ARG A 107 4.00 11.77 5.73
C ARG A 107 2.86 12.75 5.95
N PHE A 108 1.82 12.61 5.15
CA PHE A 108 0.62 13.44 5.20
C PHE A 108 -0.60 12.52 5.12
N ALA A 109 -1.70 12.91 5.73
CA ALA A 109 -2.97 12.21 5.59
C ALA A 109 -4.08 13.23 5.29
N LEU A 110 -4.97 12.88 4.36
CA LEU A 110 -6.23 13.57 4.17
C LEU A 110 -7.28 12.86 5.03
N VAL A 111 -7.69 13.53 6.11
CA VAL A 111 -8.76 13.06 7.00
C VAL A 111 -9.99 13.96 6.85
N PRO A 112 -11.21 13.44 7.09
CA PRO A 112 -12.40 14.28 7.18
C PRO A 112 -12.24 15.35 8.26
N GLU A 113 -12.87 16.52 8.07
CA GLU A 113 -12.77 17.65 9.00
C GLU A 113 -13.19 17.26 10.44
N GLU A 114 -14.21 16.40 10.57
CA GLU A 114 -14.70 15.84 11.83
C GLU A 114 -13.66 15.05 12.64
N GLU A 115 -12.58 14.57 12.01
CA GLU A 115 -11.50 13.82 12.67
C GLU A 115 -10.32 14.70 13.13
N THR A 116 -10.31 15.99 12.79
CA THR A 116 -9.22 16.91 13.19
C THR A 116 -9.36 17.51 14.59
N GLU A 117 -10.51 17.32 15.24
CA GLU A 117 -10.82 17.87 16.57
C GLU A 117 -10.60 16.89 17.74
N LYS A 118 -9.94 15.74 17.50
CA LYS A 118 -9.54 14.78 18.56
C LYS A 118 -8.05 14.86 18.85
#